data_AF-A0A2S4HBG2-F1
#
_entry.id   AF-A0A2S4HBG2-F1
#
_cell.length_a   1.000
_cell.length_b   1.000
_cell.length_c   1.000
_cell.angle_alpha   90.00
_cell.angle_beta   90.00
_cell.angle_gamma   90.00
#
_symmetry.space_group_name_H-M   'P 1'
#
loop_
_entity.id
_entity.type
_entity.pdbx_description
1 polymer ?
#
loop_
_entity_poly.entity_id
_entity_poly.type
_entity_poly.pdbx_seq_one_letter_code
_entity_poly.pdbx_strand_id
1 'polypeptide(L)'
;MLVYKRYFKLTLVICIFLNSTAVFAVEALSTTQLQRSCVEYIAETGSKDGTICSAYLQGFVSGSSQIIVANDEQSDFTQRAIRTRAPGGSLEIDSLKSAHYCLPSDISIAQLASQITNASATHKDQLASSLLKQILKAHYPC
;
A
#
# COMPACT_ATOMS: atom_id res chain seq x y z
N MET A 1 24.96 -49.52 -13.09
CA MET A 1 25.17 -48.10 -13.51
C MET A 1 24.15 -47.55 -14.53
N LEU A 2 23.13 -48.30 -14.98
CA LEU A 2 22.11 -47.79 -15.94
C LEU A 2 20.88 -47.15 -15.27
N VAL A 3 20.63 -47.47 -14.00
CA VAL A 3 19.45 -47.03 -13.25
C VAL A 3 19.56 -45.56 -12.82
N TYR A 4 20.74 -45.11 -12.39
CA TYR A 4 20.99 -43.73 -11.95
C TYR A 4 20.82 -42.69 -13.07
N LYS A 5 21.17 -43.07 -14.31
CA LYS A 5 21.10 -42.22 -15.51
C LYS A 5 19.65 -41.94 -15.95
N ARG A 6 18.71 -42.85 -15.61
CA ARG A 6 17.29 -42.74 -15.97
C ARG A 6 16.53 -41.88 -14.97
N TYR A 7 16.87 -41.95 -13.69
CA TYR A 7 16.34 -41.04 -12.66
C TYR A 7 16.89 -39.63 -12.79
N PHE A 8 18.18 -39.45 -13.14
CA PHE A 8 18.78 -38.13 -13.36
C PHE A 8 18.10 -37.34 -14.49
N LYS A 9 17.69 -38.02 -15.58
CA LYS A 9 16.90 -37.38 -16.65
C LYS A 9 15.48 -37.05 -16.20
N LEU A 10 14.88 -37.87 -15.34
CA LEU A 10 13.52 -37.66 -14.83
C LEU A 10 13.45 -36.47 -13.86
N THR A 11 14.43 -36.32 -12.95
CA THR A 11 14.52 -35.15 -12.05
C THR A 11 14.81 -33.85 -12.81
N LEU A 12 15.64 -33.90 -13.85
CA LEU A 12 15.94 -32.71 -14.65
C LEU A 12 14.71 -32.20 -15.43
N VAL A 13 13.83 -33.10 -15.90
CA VAL A 13 12.58 -32.72 -16.59
C VAL A 13 11.57 -32.12 -15.61
N ILE A 14 11.47 -32.63 -14.37
CA ILE A 14 10.53 -32.10 -13.38
C ILE A 14 10.89 -30.67 -12.96
N CYS A 15 12.17 -30.33 -12.77
CA CYS A 15 12.59 -28.96 -12.40
C CYS A 15 12.26 -27.89 -13.45
N ILE A 16 12.13 -28.26 -14.73
CA ILE A 16 11.83 -27.31 -15.81
C ILE A 16 10.36 -26.86 -15.76
N PHE A 17 9.44 -27.69 -15.27
CA PHE A 17 8.00 -27.37 -15.20
C PHE A 17 7.60 -26.48 -14.01
N LEU A 18 8.48 -26.23 -13.03
CA LEU A 18 8.17 -25.41 -11.85
C LEU A 18 8.41 -23.89 -12.02
N ASN A 19 8.90 -23.43 -13.17
CA ASN A 19 9.38 -22.04 -13.33
C ASN A 19 8.53 -21.14 -14.23
N SER A 20 7.30 -21.52 -14.57
CA SER A 20 6.46 -20.78 -15.52
C SER A 20 5.28 -20.05 -14.88
N THR A 21 5.47 -19.43 -13.71
CA THR A 21 4.54 -18.37 -13.30
C THR A 21 4.93 -17.11 -14.04
N ALA A 22 4.07 -16.65 -14.96
CA ALA A 22 4.20 -15.33 -15.53
C ALA A 22 4.05 -14.33 -14.37
N VAL A 23 5.17 -13.78 -13.92
CA VAL A 23 5.18 -12.67 -12.97
C VAL A 23 4.67 -11.46 -13.73
N PHE A 24 3.37 -11.19 -13.59
CA PHE A 24 2.81 -9.91 -14.00
C PHE A 24 3.42 -8.87 -13.07
N ALA A 25 4.33 -8.07 -13.60
CA ALA A 25 4.82 -6.89 -12.89
C ALA A 25 3.61 -6.01 -12.57
N VAL A 26 3.41 -5.71 -11.28
CA VAL A 26 2.36 -4.79 -10.85
C VAL A 26 2.75 -3.41 -11.40
N GLU A 27 2.05 -2.98 -12.45
CA GLU A 27 2.29 -1.70 -13.08
C GLU A 27 1.95 -0.56 -12.11
N ALA A 28 2.77 0.49 -12.12
CA ALA A 28 2.60 1.58 -11.19
C ALA A 28 1.30 2.35 -11.50
N LEU A 29 0.41 2.45 -10.50
CA LEU A 29 -0.89 3.08 -10.67
C LEU A 29 -0.74 4.58 -10.98
N SER A 30 -1.34 5.05 -12.07
CA SER A 30 -1.32 6.46 -12.47
C SER A 30 -2.37 7.30 -11.72
N THR A 31 -2.19 8.63 -11.71
CA THR A 31 -3.15 9.57 -11.11
C THR A 31 -4.54 9.43 -11.72
N THR A 32 -4.63 9.36 -13.05
CA THR A 32 -5.91 9.25 -13.76
C THR A 32 -6.63 7.93 -13.49
N GLN A 33 -5.88 6.82 -13.40
CA GLN A 33 -6.46 5.52 -13.10
C GLN A 33 -6.96 5.46 -11.65
N LEU A 34 -6.21 6.02 -10.70
CA LEU A 34 -6.66 6.13 -9.31
C LEU A 34 -7.92 7.01 -9.21
N GLN A 35 -7.95 8.18 -9.86
CA GLN A 35 -9.11 9.06 -9.84
C GLN A 35 -10.36 8.39 -10.39
N ARG A 36 -10.26 7.71 -11.55
CA ARG A 36 -11.38 6.93 -12.10
C ARG A 36 -11.87 5.87 -11.12
N SER A 37 -10.95 5.11 -10.54
CA SER A 37 -11.26 4.07 -9.55
C SER A 37 -11.97 4.66 -8.31
N CYS A 38 -11.58 5.86 -7.88
CA CYS A 38 -12.19 6.52 -6.74
C CYS A 38 -13.56 7.14 -7.06
N VAL A 39 -13.80 7.60 -8.29
CA VAL A 39 -15.16 7.98 -8.73
C VAL A 39 -16.10 6.78 -8.66
N GLU A 40 -15.65 5.61 -9.12
CA GLU A 40 -16.44 4.38 -9.02
C GLU A 40 -16.65 3.92 -7.58
N TYR A 41 -15.61 4.02 -6.73
CA TYR A 41 -15.73 3.70 -5.32
C TYR A 41 -16.81 4.52 -4.61
N ILE A 42 -16.92 5.81 -4.93
CA ILE A 42 -17.93 6.71 -4.35
C ILE A 42 -19.33 6.37 -4.87
N ALA A 43 -19.45 5.96 -6.14
CA ALA A 43 -20.73 5.61 -6.73
C ALA A 43 -21.25 4.24 -6.26
N GLU A 44 -20.38 3.23 -6.22
CA GLU A 44 -20.71 1.86 -5.85
C GLU A 44 -19.54 1.20 -5.10
N THR A 45 -19.64 1.16 -3.77
CA THR A 45 -18.66 0.52 -2.89
C THR A 45 -18.67 -0.99 -3.09
N GLY A 46 -17.86 -1.51 -4.02
CA GLY A 46 -17.78 -2.94 -4.34
C GLY A 46 -17.62 -3.26 -5.81
N SER A 47 -17.66 -2.26 -6.70
CA SER A 47 -17.25 -2.47 -8.09
C SER A 47 -15.79 -2.93 -8.14
N LYS A 48 -15.42 -3.64 -9.21
CA LYS A 48 -14.04 -4.11 -9.40
C LYS A 48 -13.04 -2.95 -9.31
N ASP A 49 -13.37 -1.79 -9.89
CA ASP A 49 -12.49 -0.63 -9.86
C ASP A 49 -12.66 0.19 -8.57
N GLY A 50 -13.83 0.16 -7.92
CA GLY A 50 -14.02 0.73 -6.58
C GLY A 50 -13.15 0.03 -5.53
N THR A 51 -12.92 -1.27 -5.69
CA THR A 51 -12.00 -2.04 -4.84
C THR A 51 -10.55 -1.57 -5.02
N ILE A 52 -10.16 -1.15 -6.23
CA ILE A 52 -8.80 -0.61 -6.50
C ILE A 52 -8.56 0.66 -5.68
N CYS A 53 -9.51 1.60 -5.66
CA CYS A 53 -9.35 2.83 -4.87
C CYS A 53 -9.20 2.52 -3.38
N SER A 54 -10.13 1.75 -2.81
CA SER A 54 -10.10 1.45 -1.37
C SER A 54 -8.85 0.70 -0.94
N ALA A 55 -8.45 -0.34 -1.70
CA ALA A 55 -7.23 -1.10 -1.41
C ALA A 55 -5.97 -0.24 -1.55
N TYR A 56 -5.90 0.61 -2.58
CA TYR A 56 -4.77 1.51 -2.76
C TYR A 56 -4.62 2.50 -1.60
N LEU A 57 -5.72 3.13 -1.17
CA LEU A 57 -5.69 4.10 -0.07
C LEU A 57 -5.36 3.45 1.26
N GLN A 58 -5.97 2.31 1.57
CA GLN A 58 -5.65 1.54 2.78
C GLN A 58 -4.18 1.11 2.79
N GLY A 59 -3.68 0.59 1.66
CA GLY A 59 -2.29 0.18 1.53
C GLY A 59 -1.32 1.36 1.64
N PHE A 60 -1.66 2.51 1.07
CA PHE A 60 -0.82 3.70 1.17
C PHE A 60 -0.77 4.26 2.60
N VAL A 61 -1.91 4.37 3.27
CA VAL A 61 -1.97 4.87 4.66
C VAL A 61 -1.25 3.92 5.60
N SER A 62 -1.53 2.61 5.50
CA SER A 62 -0.94 1.61 6.40
C SER A 62 0.54 1.34 6.12
N GLY A 63 0.99 1.55 4.89
CA GLY A 63 2.37 1.27 4.47
C GLY A 63 3.31 2.47 4.52
N SER A 64 2.80 3.68 4.78
CA SER A 64 3.60 4.90 4.77
C SER A 64 4.12 5.22 6.17
N SER A 65 5.44 5.27 6.35
CA SER A 65 6.07 5.80 7.57
C SER A 65 5.93 7.32 7.72
N GLN A 66 5.45 8.01 6.69
CA GLN A 66 5.29 9.47 6.68
C GLN A 66 3.93 9.93 7.21
N ILE A 67 3.04 9.00 7.55
CA ILE A 67 1.67 9.27 7.99
C ILE A 67 1.51 8.81 9.44
N ILE A 68 1.00 9.69 10.30
CA ILE A 68 0.52 9.33 11.63
C ILE A 68 -1.00 9.45 11.62
N VAL A 69 -1.69 8.42 12.07
CA VAL A 69 -3.13 8.48 12.33
C VAL A 69 -3.32 8.82 13.81
N ALA A 70 -4.05 9.90 14.10
CA ALA A 70 -4.34 10.29 15.47
C ALA A 70 -5.03 9.13 16.18
N ASN A 71 -4.60 8.83 17.40
CA ASN A 71 -5.18 7.76 18.23
C ASN A 71 -5.08 6.34 17.63
N ASP A 72 -4.06 6.06 16.80
CA ASP A 72 -3.66 4.67 16.51
C ASP A 72 -3.13 4.03 17.80
N GLU A 73 -4.06 3.64 18.68
CA GLU A 73 -3.74 2.95 19.93
C GLU A 73 -3.12 1.62 19.57
N GLN A 74 -1.79 1.60 19.62
CA GLN A 74 -1.04 0.41 19.36
C GLN A 74 -1.42 -0.66 20.40
N SER A 75 -1.83 -1.84 19.93
CA SER A 75 -2.25 -2.93 20.81
C SER A 75 -1.17 -3.27 21.86
N ASP A 76 -1.58 -3.75 23.04
CA ASP A 76 -0.65 -4.18 24.11
C ASP A 76 0.37 -5.22 23.59
N PHE A 77 -0.05 -6.09 22.66
CA PHE A 77 0.84 -7.05 22.00
C PHE A 77 1.95 -6.35 21.21
N THR A 78 1.59 -5.33 20.45
CA THR A 78 2.55 -4.56 19.65
C THR A 78 3.46 -3.73 20.57
N GLN A 79 2.91 -3.08 21.59
CA GLN A 79 3.71 -2.34 22.58
C GLN A 79 4.73 -3.25 23.30
N ARG A 80 4.30 -4.46 23.71
CA ARG A 80 5.18 -5.48 24.30
C ARG A 80 6.25 -5.94 23.30
N ALA A 81 5.89 -6.17 22.04
CA ALA A 81 6.83 -6.56 20.99
C ALA A 81 7.89 -5.47 20.76
N ILE A 82 7.49 -4.20 20.69
CA ILE A 82 8.40 -3.05 20.55
C ILE A 82 9.36 -3.01 21.73
N ARG A 83 8.84 -3.06 22.98
CA ARG A 83 9.66 -3.02 24.20
C ARG A 83 10.69 -4.15 24.28
N THR A 84 10.36 -5.33 23.78
CA THR A 84 11.21 -6.53 23.92
C THR A 84 12.09 -6.84 22.73
N ARG A 85 11.77 -6.33 21.53
CA ARG A 85 12.45 -6.67 20.27
C ARG A 85 13.16 -5.51 19.58
N ALA A 86 12.94 -4.26 20.01
CA ALA A 86 13.62 -3.07 19.47
C ALA A 86 14.48 -2.37 20.54
N PRO A 87 15.63 -2.94 20.94
CA PRO A 87 16.54 -2.28 21.88
C PRO A 87 17.24 -1.11 21.18
N GLY A 88 16.76 0.12 21.39
CA GLY A 88 17.45 1.33 20.89
C GLY A 88 16.57 2.51 20.49
N GLY A 89 15.25 2.34 20.40
CA GLY A 89 14.34 3.43 20.09
C GLY A 89 12.89 2.94 20.08
N SER A 90 11.98 3.72 20.65
CA SER A 90 10.55 3.48 20.43
C SER A 90 10.27 3.78 18.96
N LEU A 91 9.74 2.80 18.22
CA LEU A 91 9.26 3.00 16.84
C LEU A 91 8.35 4.22 16.73
N GLU A 92 7.64 4.54 17.80
CA GLU A 92 6.81 5.72 17.97
C GLU A 92 7.61 7.03 17.81
N ILE A 93 8.71 7.23 18.54
CA ILE A 93 9.58 8.43 18.40
C ILE A 93 10.22 8.51 17.00
N ASP A 94 10.59 7.39 16.39
CA ASP A 94 11.18 7.40 15.05
C ASP A 94 10.11 7.66 13.95
N SER A 95 8.88 7.18 14.16
CA SER A 95 7.73 7.53 13.31
C SER A 95 7.39 9.01 13.44
N LEU A 96 7.40 9.57 14.66
CA LEU A 96 7.22 11.00 14.93
C LEU A 96 8.29 11.87 14.24
N LYS A 97 9.53 11.40 14.16
CA LYS A 97 10.61 12.12 13.46
C LYS A 97 10.52 12.06 11.93
N SER A 98 9.86 11.05 11.38
CA SER A 98 9.75 10.82 9.92
C SER A 98 8.37 11.12 9.35
N ALA A 99 7.40 11.42 10.22
CA ALA A 99 6.06 11.82 9.84
C ALA A 99 6.05 13.22 9.24
N HIS A 100 5.31 13.35 8.14
CA HIS A 100 5.03 14.62 7.48
C HIS A 100 3.54 14.94 7.47
N TYR A 101 2.68 13.94 7.71
CA TYR A 101 1.23 14.08 7.59
C TYR A 101 0.50 13.48 8.79
N CYS A 102 -0.52 14.19 9.26
CA CYS A 102 -1.28 13.89 10.46
C CYS A 102 -2.75 13.68 10.09
N LEU A 103 -3.18 12.42 9.98
CA LEU A 103 -4.54 12.04 9.68
C LEU A 103 -5.38 12.02 10.96
N PRO A 104 -6.61 12.56 10.97
CA PRO A 104 -7.48 12.46 12.13
C PRO A 104 -7.99 11.02 12.31
N SER A 105 -8.33 10.64 13.54
CA SER A 105 -8.69 9.26 13.93
C SER A 105 -9.97 8.75 13.24
N ASP A 106 -10.83 9.66 12.82
CA ASP A 106 -12.13 9.41 12.19
C ASP A 106 -12.09 9.50 10.66
N ILE A 107 -10.91 9.67 10.05
CA ILE A 107 -10.80 9.74 8.60
C ILE A 107 -11.22 8.42 7.96
N SER A 108 -12.22 8.50 7.09
CA SER A 108 -12.67 7.38 6.28
C SER A 108 -11.97 7.33 4.93
N ILE A 109 -11.86 6.13 4.37
CA ILE A 109 -11.38 5.93 2.99
C ILE A 109 -12.24 6.68 1.97
N ALA A 110 -13.56 6.82 2.25
CA ALA A 110 -14.47 7.61 1.42
C ALA A 110 -14.15 9.11 1.41
N GLN A 111 -13.76 9.69 2.54
CA GLN A 111 -13.33 11.09 2.60
C GLN A 111 -12.03 11.30 1.81
N LEU A 112 -11.04 10.42 1.95
CA LEU A 112 -9.81 10.48 1.15
C LEU A 112 -10.09 10.30 -0.35
N ALA A 113 -10.97 9.36 -0.72
CA ALA A 113 -11.39 9.15 -2.09
C ALA A 113 -12.06 10.40 -2.68
N SER A 114 -12.95 11.05 -1.93
CA SER A 114 -13.60 12.30 -2.36
C SER A 114 -12.58 13.41 -2.65
N GLN A 115 -11.58 13.59 -1.78
CA GLN A 115 -10.50 14.56 -2.00
C GLN A 115 -9.69 14.26 -3.27
N ILE A 116 -9.44 12.98 -3.56
CA ILE A 116 -8.75 12.56 -4.79
C ILE A 116 -9.58 12.86 -6.04
N THR A 117 -10.90 12.64 -5.99
CA THR A 117 -11.79 12.95 -7.12
C THR A 117 -11.89 14.44 -7.40
N ASN A 118 -11.80 15.28 -6.36
CA ASN A 118 -11.87 16.73 -6.47
C ASN A 118 -10.51 17.38 -6.78
N ALA A 119 -9.41 16.62 -6.68
CA ALA A 119 -8.08 17.14 -6.96
C ALA A 119 -7.88 17.40 -8.46
N SER A 120 -7.43 18.60 -8.81
CA SER A 120 -7.06 18.91 -10.19
C SER A 120 -5.74 18.22 -10.52
N ALA A 121 -5.80 17.12 -11.29
CA ALA A 121 -4.61 16.39 -11.73
C ALA A 121 -3.76 17.30 -12.63
N THR A 122 -2.70 17.88 -12.05
CA THR A 122 -1.81 18.80 -12.78
C THR A 122 -1.00 18.03 -13.84
N HIS A 123 -0.75 16.73 -13.60
CA HIS A 123 -0.06 15.83 -14.53
C HIS A 123 -0.75 14.46 -14.57
N LYS A 124 -1.31 14.11 -15.74
CA LYS A 124 -2.10 12.88 -15.96
C LYS A 124 -1.27 11.58 -15.89
N ASP A 125 0.03 11.68 -16.14
CA ASP A 125 0.96 10.53 -16.18
C ASP A 125 1.80 10.40 -14.91
N GLN A 126 1.52 11.21 -13.88
CA GLN A 126 2.18 11.03 -12.59
C GLN A 126 1.68 9.77 -11.87
N LEU A 127 2.51 9.28 -10.95
CA LEU A 127 2.15 8.20 -10.05
C LEU A 127 1.03 8.66 -9.09
N ALA A 128 0.10 7.74 -8.82
CA ALA A 128 -0.95 7.90 -7.82
C ALA A 128 -0.40 8.32 -6.43
N SER A 129 0.80 7.83 -6.08
CA SER A 129 1.48 8.16 -4.83
C SER A 129 1.86 9.64 -4.74
N SER A 130 2.21 10.26 -5.87
CA SER A 130 2.53 11.70 -5.93
C SER A 130 1.29 12.56 -5.71
N LEU A 131 0.16 12.18 -6.31
CA LEU A 131 -1.12 12.86 -6.09
C LEU A 131 -1.55 12.76 -4.63
N LEU A 132 -1.46 11.57 -4.04
CA LEU A 132 -1.85 11.38 -2.65
C LEU A 132 -0.95 12.19 -1.70
N LYS A 133 0.37 12.23 -1.92
CA LYS A 133 1.28 13.10 -1.16
C LYS A 133 0.92 14.59 -1.32
N GLN A 134 0.51 15.02 -2.51
CA GLN A 134 0.09 16.40 -2.74
C GLN A 134 -1.18 16.74 -1.94
N ILE A 135 -2.17 15.85 -1.94
CA ILE A 135 -3.40 15.99 -1.16
C ILE A 135 -3.09 16.00 0.34
N LEU A 136 -2.26 15.06 0.81
CA LEU A 136 -1.85 14.99 2.21
C LEU A 136 -1.11 16.24 2.66
N LYS A 137 -0.21 16.77 1.84
CA LYS A 137 0.49 18.03 2.09
C LYS A 137 -0.46 19.23 2.15
N ALA A 138 -1.53 19.22 1.36
CA ALA A 138 -2.48 20.32 1.29
C ALA A 138 -3.50 20.31 2.43
N HIS A 139 -3.86 19.14 2.96
CA HIS A 139 -5.00 18.98 3.86
C HIS A 139 -4.66 18.41 5.23
N TYR A 140 -3.55 17.70 5.36
CA TYR A 140 -3.14 17.02 6.59
C TYR A 140 -1.67 17.25 6.94
N PRO A 141 -1.13 18.49 6.88
CA PRO A 141 0.21 18.72 7.41
C PRO A 141 0.21 18.44 8.92
N CYS A 142 1.26 17.76 9.38
CA CYS A 142 1.76 18.02 10.73
C CYS A 142 2.52 19.37 10.70
#